data_AF-A0A4Y1ZD66-F1
#
_entry.id   AF-A0A4Y1ZD66-F1
#
_cell.length_a   1.000
_cell.length_b   1.000
_cell.length_c   1.000
_cell.angle_alpha   90.00
_cell.angle_beta   90.00
_cell.angle_gamma   90.00
#
_symmetry.space_group_name_H-M   'P 1'
#
loop_
_entity.id
_entity.type
_entity.pdbx_description
1 polymer ?
#
loop_
_entity_poly.entity_id
_entity_poly.type
_entity_poly.pdbx_seq_one_letter_code
_entity_poly.pdbx_strand_id
1 'polypeptide(L)'
;MRELIDRQYLLKDQFIKAYHEASEMAARRQHQAEIAARASENELQEFAEKEHDDYRQKAERLKNAYDTTVKQLDQLEQKYATMKRKLKDMHLKRMELMSRENIANINNRMNTVVHPERAFGQSFSKFEESELYLERLEQRVTSNYHHNTIDARIREIERELEQNKAN
;
A
#
# COMPACT_ATOMS: atom_id res chain seq x y z
N MET A 1 -3.12 -0.31 8.93
CA MET A 1 -2.98 -0.45 7.45
C MET A 1 -1.75 0.27 6.94
N ARG A 2 -1.54 1.56 7.29
CA ARG A 2 -0.32 2.33 6.96
C ARG A 2 0.98 1.63 7.38
N GLU A 3 1.11 1.25 8.65
CA GLU A 3 2.31 0.58 9.18
C GLU A 3 2.65 -0.71 8.42
N LEU A 4 1.64 -1.40 7.88
CA LEU A 4 1.84 -2.61 7.08
C LEU A 4 2.38 -2.27 5.69
N ILE A 5 1.88 -1.22 5.05
CA ILE A 5 2.38 -0.76 3.74
C ILE A 5 3.80 -0.20 3.87
N ASP A 6 4.04 0.67 4.87
CA ASP A 6 5.36 1.26 5.16
C ASP A 6 6.40 0.15 5.45
N ARG A 7 6.00 -0.88 6.19
CA ARG A 7 6.84 -2.06 6.44
C ARG A 7 7.16 -2.84 5.17
N GLN A 8 6.19 -2.99 4.26
CA GLN A 8 6.44 -3.67 2.98
C GLN A 8 7.40 -2.86 2.09
N TYR A 9 7.33 -1.53 2.12
CA TYR A 9 8.32 -0.67 1.46
C TYR A 9 9.73 -0.88 2.01
N LEU A 10 9.88 -0.91 3.34
CA LEU A 10 11.16 -1.18 3.97
C LEU A 10 11.72 -2.56 3.59
N LEU A 11 10.86 -3.59 3.58
CA LEU A 11 11.26 -4.95 3.20
C LEU A 11 11.68 -5.02 1.73
N LYS A 12 10.97 -4.35 0.83
CA LYS A 12 11.36 -4.23 -0.58
C LYS A 12 12.79 -3.67 -0.71
N ASP A 13 13.08 -2.58 -0.01
CA ASP A 13 14.38 -1.92 -0.07
C ASP A 13 15.51 -2.77 0.55
N GLN A 14 15.19 -3.51 1.62
CA GLN A 14 16.12 -4.46 2.22
C GLN A 14 16.42 -5.66 1.30
N PHE A 15 15.40 -6.23 0.66
CA PHE A 15 15.60 -7.36 -0.26
C PHE A 15 16.43 -6.96 -1.48
N ILE A 16 16.19 -5.78 -2.08
CA ILE A 16 16.98 -5.36 -3.24
C ILE A 16 18.43 -5.07 -2.87
N LYS A 17 18.67 -4.45 -1.71
CA LYS A 17 20.03 -4.21 -1.21
C LYS A 17 20.77 -5.54 -0.98
N ALA A 18 20.15 -6.46 -0.25
CA ALA A 18 20.74 -7.78 0.02
C ALA A 18 20.96 -8.60 -1.27
N TYR A 19 20.06 -8.47 -2.26
CA TYR A 19 20.22 -9.09 -3.57
C TYR A 19 21.48 -8.59 -4.29
N HIS A 20 21.70 -7.28 -4.31
CA HIS A 20 22.89 -6.70 -4.92
C HIS A 20 24.17 -7.16 -4.23
N GLU A 21 24.19 -7.15 -2.89
CA GLU A 21 25.34 -7.64 -2.11
C GLU A 21 25.64 -9.13 -2.39
N ALA A 22 24.62 -9.99 -2.42
CA ALA A 22 24.79 -11.40 -2.74
C ALA A 22 25.25 -11.64 -4.18
N SER A 23 24.72 -10.88 -5.14
CA SER A 23 25.11 -10.96 -6.55
C SER A 23 26.57 -10.52 -6.77
N GLU A 24 26.99 -9.46 -6.08
CA GLU A 24 28.36 -8.97 -6.13
C GLU A 24 29.34 -10.00 -5.50
N MET A 25 28.94 -10.63 -4.38
CA MET A 25 29.72 -11.72 -3.78
C MET A 25 29.84 -12.93 -4.71
N ALA A 26 28.76 -13.33 -5.38
CA ALA A 26 28.80 -14.40 -6.38
C ALA A 26 29.79 -14.06 -7.50
N ALA A 27 29.69 -12.87 -8.09
CA ALA A 27 30.60 -12.42 -9.15
C ALA A 27 32.07 -12.40 -8.69
N ARG A 28 32.34 -11.94 -7.45
CA ARG A 28 33.69 -12.00 -6.87
C ARG A 28 34.23 -13.42 -6.76
N ARG A 29 33.42 -14.36 -6.25
CA ARG A 29 33.83 -15.77 -6.09
C ARG A 29 34.05 -16.45 -7.43
N GLN A 30 33.22 -16.16 -8.42
CA GLN A 30 33.41 -16.62 -9.80
C GLN A 30 34.77 -16.16 -10.35
N HIS A 31 35.09 -14.87 -10.18
CA HIS A 31 36.38 -14.35 -10.64
C HIS A 31 37.57 -14.99 -9.90
N GLN A 32 37.43 -15.25 -8.59
CA GLN A 32 38.47 -15.93 -7.81
C GLN A 32 38.66 -17.39 -8.24
N ALA A 33 37.59 -18.11 -8.58
CA ALA A 33 37.66 -19.45 -9.15
C ALA A 33 38.43 -19.46 -10.49
N GLU A 34 38.17 -18.49 -11.36
CA GLU A 34 38.89 -18.33 -12.64
C GLU A 34 40.40 -18.07 -12.44
N ILE A 35 40.78 -17.27 -11.43
CA ILE A 35 42.19 -17.03 -11.09
C ILE A 35 42.83 -18.31 -10.56
N ALA A 36 42.17 -19.03 -9.64
CA ALA A 36 42.68 -20.28 -9.09
C ALA A 36 42.85 -21.36 -10.17
N ALA A 37 41.90 -21.46 -11.10
CA ALA A 37 41.98 -22.36 -12.25
C ALA A 37 43.21 -22.06 -13.12
N ARG A 38 43.48 -20.77 -13.41
CA ARG A 38 44.69 -20.35 -14.16
C ARG A 38 45.98 -20.64 -13.42
N ALA A 39 45.95 -20.59 -12.08
CA ALA A 39 47.09 -20.93 -11.22
C ALA A 39 47.26 -22.45 -11.01
N SER A 40 46.35 -23.29 -11.54
CA SER A 40 46.30 -24.74 -11.28
C SER A 40 46.10 -25.10 -9.79
N GLU A 41 45.51 -24.18 -9.02
CA GLU A 41 45.19 -24.35 -7.59
C GLU A 41 43.79 -24.97 -7.44
N ASN A 42 43.69 -26.27 -7.71
CA ASN A 42 42.40 -26.97 -7.85
C ASN A 42 41.52 -26.93 -6.59
N GLU A 43 42.10 -27.04 -5.39
CA GLU A 43 41.35 -26.97 -4.13
C GLU A 43 40.73 -25.58 -3.91
N LEU A 44 41.49 -24.53 -4.25
CA LEU A 44 41.02 -23.14 -4.14
C LEU A 44 39.92 -22.85 -5.16
N GLN A 45 40.07 -23.39 -6.38
CA GLN A 45 39.04 -23.29 -7.42
C GLN A 45 37.73 -23.94 -6.95
N GLU A 46 37.76 -25.20 -6.51
CA GLU A 46 36.56 -25.93 -6.08
C GLU A 46 35.86 -25.22 -4.91
N PHE A 47 36.63 -24.67 -3.97
CA PHE A 47 36.09 -23.89 -2.86
C PHE A 47 35.38 -22.61 -3.34
N ALA A 48 36.03 -21.85 -4.22
CA ALA A 48 35.45 -20.62 -4.77
C ALA A 48 34.21 -20.88 -5.63
N GLU A 49 34.17 -21.98 -6.39
CA GLU A 49 33.01 -22.40 -7.18
C GLU A 49 31.81 -22.76 -6.28
N LYS A 50 32.05 -23.50 -5.19
CA LYS A 50 31.00 -23.81 -4.20
C LYS A 50 30.42 -22.55 -3.57
N GLU A 51 31.27 -21.62 -3.12
CA GLU A 51 30.78 -20.36 -2.56
C GLU A 51 30.05 -19.50 -3.60
N HIS A 52 30.54 -19.46 -4.85
CA HIS A 52 29.82 -18.80 -5.95
C HIS A 52 28.40 -19.36 -6.10
N ASP A 53 28.26 -20.68 -6.13
CA ASP A 53 26.96 -21.33 -6.27
C ASP A 53 26.03 -21.02 -5.10
N ASP A 54 26.54 -21.00 -3.86
CA ASP A 54 25.79 -20.63 -2.67
C ASP A 54 25.29 -19.17 -2.73
N TYR A 55 26.19 -18.22 -3.05
CA TYR A 55 25.81 -16.81 -3.20
C TYR A 55 24.84 -16.59 -4.37
N ARG A 56 25.00 -17.31 -5.48
CA ARG A 56 24.09 -17.25 -6.63
C ARG A 56 22.68 -17.72 -6.25
N GLN A 57 22.56 -18.87 -5.58
CA GLN A 57 21.27 -19.36 -5.10
C GLN A 57 20.63 -18.41 -4.08
N LYS A 58 21.44 -17.83 -3.19
CA LYS A 58 20.96 -16.81 -2.24
C LYS A 58 20.44 -15.57 -2.95
N ALA A 59 21.17 -15.07 -3.96
CA ALA A 59 20.75 -13.93 -4.76
C ALA A 59 19.43 -14.20 -5.48
N GLU A 60 19.26 -15.39 -6.08
CA GLU A 60 18.00 -15.78 -6.73
C GLU A 60 16.81 -15.77 -5.75
N ARG A 61 16.98 -16.35 -4.56
CA ARG A 61 15.94 -16.33 -3.52
C ARG A 61 15.57 -14.90 -3.08
N LEU A 62 16.57 -14.03 -2.91
CA LEU A 62 16.36 -12.63 -2.53
C LEU A 62 15.65 -11.85 -3.65
N LYS A 63 15.98 -12.12 -4.91
CA LYS A 63 15.32 -11.51 -6.07
C LYS A 63 13.86 -11.93 -6.15
N ASN A 64 13.57 -13.22 -5.99
CA ASN A 64 12.20 -13.72 -5.96
C ASN A 64 11.38 -13.13 -4.80
N ALA A 65 11.99 -12.97 -3.62
CA ALA A 65 11.36 -12.31 -2.48
C ALA A 65 11.05 -10.84 -2.79
N TYR A 66 12.01 -10.10 -3.35
CA TYR A 66 11.82 -8.72 -3.80
C TYR A 66 10.65 -8.60 -4.80
N ASP A 67 10.65 -9.40 -5.88
CA ASP A 67 9.61 -9.33 -6.91
C ASP A 67 8.22 -9.67 -6.35
N THR A 68 8.17 -10.60 -5.38
CA THR A 68 6.93 -10.93 -4.67
C THR A 68 6.47 -9.75 -3.80
N THR A 69 7.36 -9.11 -3.05
CA THR A 69 7.03 -7.95 -2.23
C THR A 69 6.54 -6.77 -3.06
N VAL A 70 7.14 -6.52 -4.24
CA VAL A 70 6.68 -5.49 -5.18
C VAL A 70 5.23 -5.75 -5.62
N LYS A 71 4.91 -6.97 -6.06
CA LYS A 71 3.54 -7.33 -6.46
C LYS A 71 2.54 -7.19 -5.31
N GLN A 72 2.94 -7.56 -4.10
CA GLN A 72 2.09 -7.42 -2.91
C GLN A 72 1.86 -5.96 -2.54
N LEU A 73 2.89 -5.10 -2.66
CA LEU A 73 2.77 -3.66 -2.46
C LEU A 73 1.74 -3.05 -3.41
N ASP A 74 1.84 -3.31 -4.71
CA ASP A 74 0.89 -2.80 -5.71
C ASP A 74 -0.55 -3.19 -5.37
N GLN A 75 -0.78 -4.44 -4.97
CA GLN A 75 -2.10 -4.92 -4.57
C GLN A 75 -2.62 -4.22 -3.31
N LEU A 76 -1.75 -3.98 -2.32
CA LEU A 76 -2.13 -3.28 -1.09
C LEU A 76 -2.50 -1.82 -1.37
N GLU A 77 -1.77 -1.16 -2.26
CA GLU A 77 -2.05 0.22 -2.66
C GLU A 77 -3.37 0.35 -3.40
N GLN A 78 -3.66 -0.56 -4.34
CA GLN A 78 -4.96 -0.59 -5.03
C GLN A 78 -6.13 -0.82 -4.07
N LYS A 79 -5.96 -1.75 -3.11
CA LYS A 79 -6.97 -2.00 -2.07
C LYS A 79 -7.17 -0.78 -1.19
N TYR A 80 -6.09 -0.12 -0.77
CA TYR A 80 -6.16 1.08 0.04
C TYR A 80 -6.86 2.24 -0.69
N ALA A 81 -6.52 2.48 -1.96
CA ALA A 81 -7.19 3.48 -2.78
C ALA A 81 -8.70 3.19 -2.93
N THR A 82 -9.06 1.93 -3.15
CA THR A 82 -10.46 1.48 -3.24
C THR A 82 -11.20 1.70 -1.93
N MET A 83 -10.60 1.37 -0.78
CA MET A 83 -11.17 1.62 0.53
C MET A 83 -11.42 3.12 0.77
N LYS A 84 -10.46 3.97 0.40
CA LYS A 84 -10.59 5.44 0.53
C LYS A 84 -11.74 5.98 -0.31
N ARG A 85 -11.93 5.50 -1.55
CA ARG A 85 -13.07 5.88 -2.39
C ARG A 85 -14.40 5.44 -1.75
N LYS A 86 -14.49 4.18 -1.33
CA LYS A 86 -15.70 3.64 -0.70
C LYS A 86 -16.09 4.39 0.58
N LEU A 87 -15.11 4.81 1.38
CA LEU A 87 -15.35 5.63 2.56
C LEU A 87 -16.01 6.97 2.19
N LYS A 88 -15.52 7.65 1.14
CA LYS A 88 -16.12 8.89 0.63
C LYS A 88 -17.55 8.67 0.12
N ASP A 89 -17.79 7.59 -0.62
CA ASP A 89 -19.12 7.24 -1.12
C ASP A 89 -20.10 7.01 0.05
N MET A 90 -19.65 6.34 1.12
CA MET A 90 -20.47 6.15 2.33
C MET A 90 -20.76 7.49 3.03
N HIS A 91 -19.81 8.42 3.05
CA HIS A 91 -20.03 9.76 3.60
C HIS A 91 -21.05 10.56 2.77
N LEU A 92 -20.97 10.50 1.44
CA LEU A 92 -21.98 11.08 0.56
C LEU A 92 -23.36 10.48 0.83
N LYS A 93 -23.43 9.14 0.93
CA LYS A 93 -24.68 8.45 1.23
C LYS A 93 -25.26 8.85 2.59
N ARG A 94 -24.40 9.08 3.59
CA ARG A 94 -24.81 9.63 4.90
C ARG A 94 -25.49 10.98 4.72
N MET A 95 -24.85 11.92 4.02
CA MET A 95 -25.41 13.26 3.81
C MET A 95 -26.75 13.23 3.07
N GLU A 96 -26.90 12.38 2.06
CA GLU A 96 -28.17 12.18 1.35
C GLU A 96 -29.28 11.67 2.29
N LEU A 97 -28.97 10.70 3.15
CA LEU A 97 -29.94 10.16 4.10
C LEU A 97 -30.35 11.19 5.15
N MET A 98 -29.40 11.96 5.70
CA MET A 98 -29.70 13.07 6.62
C MET A 98 -30.62 14.11 5.99
N SER A 99 -30.38 14.46 4.71
CA SER A 99 -31.23 15.40 3.97
C SER A 99 -32.67 14.86 3.85
N ARG A 100 -32.83 13.59 3.48
CA ARG A 100 -34.15 12.94 3.34
C ARG A 100 -34.89 12.86 4.67
N GLU A 101 -34.19 12.51 5.75
CA GLU A 101 -34.77 12.44 7.09
C GLU A 101 -35.19 13.82 7.60
N ASN A 102 -34.38 14.85 7.37
CA ASN A 102 -34.73 16.21 7.75
C ASN A 102 -36.04 16.66 7.07
N ILE A 103 -36.18 16.39 5.77
CA ILE A 103 -37.41 16.66 5.03
C ILE A 103 -38.60 15.86 5.60
N ALA A 104 -38.42 14.57 5.89
CA ALA A 104 -39.47 13.73 6.48
C ALA A 104 -39.91 14.23 7.88
N ASN A 105 -38.95 14.66 8.71
CA ASN A 105 -39.22 15.22 10.03
C ASN A 105 -39.91 16.58 9.94
N ILE A 106 -39.53 17.44 9.00
CA ILE A 106 -40.22 18.71 8.71
C ILE A 106 -41.66 18.43 8.29
N ASN A 107 -41.87 17.49 7.35
CA ASN A 107 -43.21 17.10 6.89
C ASN A 107 -44.07 16.53 8.02
N ASN A 108 -43.50 15.67 8.88
CA ASN A 108 -44.19 15.13 10.04
C ASN A 108 -44.56 16.23 11.05
N ARG A 109 -43.64 17.16 11.36
CA ARG A 109 -43.91 18.31 12.23
C ARG A 109 -44.99 19.22 11.64
N MET A 110 -44.94 19.52 10.34
CA MET A 110 -46.01 20.27 9.66
C MET A 110 -47.35 19.55 9.78
N ASN A 111 -47.40 18.25 9.49
CA ASN A 111 -48.62 17.46 9.64
C ASN A 111 -49.11 17.37 11.10
N THR A 112 -48.23 17.41 12.09
CA THR A 112 -48.62 17.37 13.52
C THR A 112 -49.14 18.72 14.01
N VAL A 113 -48.60 19.82 13.49
CA VAL A 113 -49.15 21.17 13.70
C VAL A 113 -50.55 21.29 13.08
N VAL A 114 -50.79 20.61 11.96
CA VAL A 114 -52.11 20.56 11.29
C VAL A 114 -53.05 19.52 11.92
N HIS A 115 -52.52 18.41 12.47
CA HIS A 115 -53.27 17.28 13.05
C HIS A 115 -52.58 16.74 14.32
N PRO A 116 -52.83 17.33 15.51
CA PRO A 116 -52.12 17.04 16.76
C PRO A 116 -52.29 15.61 17.29
N GLU A 117 -53.33 14.90 16.86
CA GLU A 117 -53.77 13.62 17.42
C GLU A 117 -52.92 12.40 17.02
N ARG A 118 -51.90 12.58 16.15
CA ARG A 118 -51.12 11.48 15.53
C ARG A 118 -49.64 11.42 15.94
N ALA A 119 -49.24 12.11 17.00
CA ALA A 119 -47.85 12.36 17.34
C ALA A 119 -47.17 11.25 18.17
N PHE A 120 -46.89 10.06 17.63
CA PHE A 120 -46.01 9.09 18.33
C PHE A 120 -45.18 8.21 17.37
N GLY A 121 -43.84 8.11 17.61
CA GLY A 121 -43.07 6.87 17.36
C GLY A 121 -41.73 6.91 16.56
N GLN A 122 -40.65 7.38 17.20
CA GLN A 122 -39.19 7.20 17.03
C GLN A 122 -38.55 6.33 15.90
N SER A 123 -37.49 6.87 15.24
CA SER A 123 -36.53 6.13 14.38
C SER A 123 -35.03 6.54 14.54
N PHE A 124 -34.63 7.17 15.65
CA PHE A 124 -33.30 7.78 15.80
C PHE A 124 -32.14 6.79 16.10
N SER A 125 -32.42 5.62 16.71
CA SER A 125 -31.37 4.79 17.34
C SER A 125 -30.41 4.07 16.38
N LYS A 126 -30.81 3.74 15.14
CA LYS A 126 -29.94 3.02 14.19
C LYS A 126 -28.94 3.93 13.47
N PHE A 127 -29.20 5.23 13.45
CA PHE A 127 -28.36 6.21 12.76
C PHE A 127 -27.12 6.59 13.58
N GLU A 128 -27.28 6.86 14.88
CA GLU A 128 -26.16 7.13 15.80
C GLU A 128 -25.13 5.99 15.83
N GLU A 129 -25.61 4.74 15.80
CA GLU A 129 -24.73 3.56 15.73
C GLU A 129 -23.93 3.51 14.43
N SER A 130 -24.54 3.92 13.31
CA SER A 130 -23.89 4.03 12.01
C SER A 130 -22.88 5.18 11.95
N GLU A 131 -23.15 6.31 12.63
CA GLU A 131 -22.21 7.42 12.76
C GLU A 131 -20.95 7.01 13.53
N LEU A 132 -21.12 6.41 14.70
CA LEU A 132 -20.00 5.91 15.52
C LEU A 132 -19.18 4.84 14.79
N TYR A 133 -19.81 4.07 13.91
CA TYR A 133 -19.10 3.09 13.07
C TYR A 133 -18.29 3.76 11.96
N LEU A 134 -18.88 4.73 11.25
CA LEU A 134 -18.20 5.49 10.20
C LEU A 134 -17.03 6.31 10.73
N GLU A 135 -17.18 6.95 11.89
CA GLU A 135 -16.11 7.72 12.53
C GLU A 135 -14.93 6.80 12.91
N ARG A 136 -15.20 5.61 13.47
CA ARG A 136 -14.18 4.59 13.77
C ARG A 136 -13.52 3.99 12.51
N LEU A 137 -14.22 4.00 11.37
CA LEU A 137 -13.64 3.59 10.08
C LEU A 137 -12.77 4.71 9.51
N GLU A 138 -13.23 5.96 9.56
CA GLU A 138 -12.49 7.13 9.12
C GLU A 138 -11.18 7.24 9.90
N GLN A 139 -11.20 7.23 11.24
CA GLN A 139 -9.98 7.25 12.06
C GLN A 139 -8.98 6.14 11.70
N ARG A 140 -9.44 4.97 11.24
CA ARG A 140 -8.56 3.87 10.78
C ARG A 140 -8.03 4.08 9.35
N VAL A 141 -8.71 4.86 8.52
CA VAL A 141 -8.40 5.08 7.09
C VAL A 141 -7.67 6.42 6.87
N THR A 142 -8.08 7.51 7.52
CA THR A 142 -7.41 8.81 7.53
C THR A 142 -6.19 8.77 8.44
N SER A 143 -5.03 8.53 7.82
CA SER A 143 -3.72 8.86 8.37
C SER A 143 -3.03 9.72 7.31
N ASN A 144 -2.49 10.88 7.70
CA ASN A 144 -1.84 11.84 6.81
C ASN A 144 -0.83 11.16 5.88
N TYR A 145 -1.21 11.01 4.62
CA TYR A 145 -0.44 10.36 3.58
C TYR A 145 0.13 11.45 2.67
N HIS A 146 1.39 11.83 2.91
CA HIS A 146 2.08 12.87 2.16
C HIS A 146 3.32 12.35 1.40
N HIS A 147 3.54 11.04 1.29
CA HIS A 147 4.78 10.52 0.68
C HIS A 147 4.67 9.48 -0.44
N ASN A 148 3.48 9.01 -0.83
CA ASN A 148 3.34 8.08 -1.96
C ASN A 148 1.98 8.22 -2.68
N THR A 149 1.41 9.44 -2.76
CA THR A 149 0.16 9.63 -3.52
C THR A 149 0.38 9.48 -5.01
N ILE A 150 -0.67 9.12 -5.75
CA ILE A 150 -0.69 9.24 -7.22
C ILE A 150 -0.19 10.64 -7.62
N ASP A 151 -0.60 11.69 -6.91
CA ASP A 151 -0.14 13.06 -7.17
C ASP A 151 1.37 13.27 -6.93
N ALA A 152 1.99 12.52 -6.01
CA ALA A 152 3.44 12.57 -5.80
C ALA A 152 4.17 11.84 -6.93
N ARG A 153 3.65 10.67 -7.33
CA ARG A 153 4.22 9.84 -8.42
C ARG A 153 4.03 10.49 -9.79
N ILE A 154 2.88 11.10 -10.06
CA ILE A 154 2.64 11.92 -11.25
C ILE A 154 3.62 13.10 -11.29
N ARG A 155 3.81 13.82 -10.17
CA ARG A 155 4.80 14.91 -10.09
C ARG A 155 6.25 14.48 -10.29
N GLU A 156 6.58 13.24 -9.96
CA GLU A 156 7.91 12.67 -10.22
C GLU A 156 8.07 12.34 -11.70
N ILE A 157 7.08 11.65 -12.29
CA ILE A 157 7.02 11.35 -13.73
C ILE A 157 7.03 12.63 -14.57
N GLU A 158 6.27 13.66 -14.18
CA GLU A 158 6.28 14.98 -14.85
C GLU A 158 7.69 15.59 -14.87
N ARG A 159 8.40 15.54 -13.74
CA ARG A 159 9.78 16.03 -13.66
C ARG A 159 10.75 15.24 -14.53
N GLU A 160 10.65 13.90 -14.53
CA GLU A 160 11.49 13.05 -15.39
C GLU A 160 11.25 13.30 -16.89
N LEU A 161 9.99 13.53 -17.28
CA LEU A 161 9.63 13.86 -18.66
C LEU A 161 10.12 15.24 -19.09
N GLU A 162 10.12 16.22 -18.18
CA GLU A 162 10.69 17.56 -18.43
C GLU A 162 12.21 17.51 -18.57
N GLN A 163 12.91 16.76 -17.72
CA GLN A 163 14.37 16.60 -17.80
C GLN A 163 14.81 15.91 -19.10
N ASN A 164 14.06 14.91 -19.57
CA ASN A 164 14.35 14.22 -20.84
C ASN A 164 14.02 15.04 -22.08
N LYS A 165 13.24 16.12 -21.98
CA LYS A 165 12.99 17.06 -23.09
C LYS A 165 14.01 18.21 -23.16
N ALA A 166 14.75 18.42 -22.08
CA ALA A 166 15.76 19.47 -21.99
C ALA A 166 17.18 19.01 -22.41
N ASN A 167 17.36 17.71 -22.65
CA ASN A 167 18.54 17.09 -23.25
C ASN A 167 18.28 16.71 -24.71
#